data_AF-A0A3C0G2P2-F1
#
_entry.id   AF-A0A3C0G2P2-F1
#
_cell.length_a   1.000
_cell.length_b   1.000
_cell.length_c   1.000
_cell.angle_alpha   90.00
_cell.angle_beta   90.00
_cell.angle_gamma   90.00
#
_symmetry.space_group_name_H-M   'P 1'
#
loop_
_entity.id
_entity.type
_entity.pdbx_description
1 polymer ?
#
loop_
_entity_poly.entity_id
_entity_poly.type
_entity_poly.pdbx_seq_one_letter_code
_entity_poly.pdbx_strand_id
1 'polypeptide(L)'
;MPSIITDIEGVFERMKPVEQEMLDHDFSFYTSLKEYYTDNDCLSDSQLYHLERLIFKYNPIRIAEEKEFVENYSDGHREIALQVAKYYDAQFPRYYGHIVDIVLENPKGHTLTANQWNKMCENKYAKKIRKAYDEPAKFSMGDIVQIRQNNRIDIANDGKNRRSRFVEANKTGMVLEVDSRPITRAAKGARIYKILLIDDTSPIYAHESDLKFVRRRKK
;
A
#
# COMPACT_ATOMS: atom_id res chain seq x y z
N MET A 1 6.39 -32.87 1.08
CA MET A 1 5.00 -33.15 1.49
C MET A 1 4.42 -34.06 0.43
N PRO A 2 3.72 -35.15 0.78
CA PRO A 2 3.09 -36.01 -0.23
C PRO A 2 2.03 -35.22 -1.01
N SER A 3 2.06 -35.35 -2.34
CA SER A 3 1.07 -34.76 -3.27
C SER A 3 -0.34 -35.21 -2.89
N ILE A 4 -1.29 -34.28 -2.81
CA ILE A 4 -2.71 -34.58 -2.51
C ILE A 4 -3.46 -35.01 -3.78
N ILE A 5 -2.85 -34.79 -4.96
CA ILE A 5 -3.42 -35.18 -6.25
C ILE A 5 -3.22 -36.68 -6.47
N THR A 6 -4.31 -37.44 -6.31
CA THR A 6 -4.37 -38.88 -6.63
C THR A 6 -4.97 -39.16 -8.01
N ASP A 7 -5.65 -38.17 -8.61
CA ASP A 7 -6.33 -38.24 -9.90
C ASP A 7 -5.94 -37.02 -10.76
N ILE A 8 -4.87 -37.18 -11.55
CA ILE A 8 -4.28 -36.11 -12.38
C ILE A 8 -5.18 -35.82 -13.58
N GLU A 9 -5.75 -36.84 -14.21
CA GLU A 9 -6.63 -36.69 -15.36
C GLU A 9 -7.91 -35.89 -14.99
N GLY A 10 -8.54 -36.24 -13.86
CA GLY A 10 -9.68 -35.48 -13.34
C GLY A 10 -9.32 -34.06 -12.90
N VAL A 11 -8.06 -33.79 -12.51
CA VAL A 11 -7.58 -32.40 -12.29
C VAL A 11 -7.60 -31.62 -13.60
N PHE A 12 -7.05 -32.17 -14.68
CA PHE A 12 -7.02 -31.47 -15.96
C PHE A 12 -8.43 -31.17 -16.47
N GLU A 13 -9.36 -32.13 -16.37
CA GLU A 13 -10.78 -31.92 -16.71
C GLU A 13 -11.42 -30.79 -15.90
N ARG A 14 -11.16 -30.72 -14.58
CA ARG A 14 -11.67 -29.64 -13.72
C ARG A 14 -11.07 -28.28 -14.05
N MET A 15 -9.88 -28.23 -14.63
CA MET A 15 -9.20 -26.98 -15.01
C MET A 15 -9.58 -26.47 -16.40
N LYS A 16 -10.12 -27.32 -17.30
CA LYS A 16 -10.55 -26.91 -18.65
C LYS A 16 -11.43 -25.65 -18.66
N PRO A 17 -12.46 -25.50 -17.80
CA PRO A 17 -13.34 -24.32 -17.84
C PRO A 17 -12.63 -23.01 -17.48
N VAL A 18 -11.51 -23.07 -16.76
CA VAL A 18 -10.76 -21.89 -16.30
C VAL A 18 -9.52 -21.60 -17.16
N GLU A 19 -9.25 -22.40 -18.20
CA GLU A 19 -8.13 -22.20 -19.14
C GLU A 19 -8.15 -20.78 -19.76
N GLN A 20 -9.33 -20.26 -20.09
CA GLN A 20 -9.51 -18.93 -20.69
C GLN A 20 -9.21 -17.77 -19.73
N GLU A 21 -9.22 -18.03 -18.42
CA GLU A 21 -8.93 -17.05 -17.37
C GLU A 21 -7.43 -17.08 -16.97
N MET A 22 -6.65 -18.00 -17.53
CA MET A 22 -5.24 -18.12 -17.24
C MET A 22 -4.42 -17.01 -17.88
N LEU A 23 -3.34 -16.62 -17.21
CA LEU A 23 -2.34 -15.72 -17.82
C LEU A 23 -1.53 -16.52 -18.84
N ASP A 24 -1.11 -15.88 -19.93
CA ASP A 24 -0.42 -16.55 -21.05
C ASP A 24 0.73 -17.47 -20.62
N HIS A 25 1.55 -17.03 -19.67
CA HIS A 25 2.68 -17.82 -19.16
C HIS A 25 2.24 -19.01 -18.31
N ASP A 26 1.18 -18.86 -17.52
CA ASP A 26 0.62 -19.95 -16.73
C ASP A 26 -0.11 -20.96 -17.61
N PHE A 27 -0.82 -20.49 -18.63
CA PHE A 27 -1.45 -21.33 -19.63
C PHE A 27 -0.42 -22.14 -20.41
N SER A 28 0.66 -21.49 -20.89
CA SER A 28 1.75 -22.16 -21.60
C SER A 28 2.38 -23.25 -20.74
N PHE A 29 2.60 -22.98 -19.46
CA PHE A 29 3.14 -23.96 -18.52
C PHE A 29 2.14 -25.09 -18.22
N TYR A 30 0.86 -24.77 -18.02
CA TYR A 30 -0.21 -25.74 -17.84
C TYR A 30 -0.32 -26.71 -19.05
N THR A 31 -0.27 -26.18 -20.27
CA THR A 31 -0.28 -27.01 -21.49
C THR A 31 0.94 -27.93 -21.53
N SER A 32 2.13 -27.43 -21.19
CA SER A 32 3.34 -28.26 -21.10
C SER A 32 3.20 -29.40 -20.07
N LEU A 33 2.55 -29.16 -18.93
CA LEU A 33 2.27 -30.22 -17.95
C LEU A 33 1.29 -31.26 -18.48
N LYS A 34 0.26 -30.83 -19.21
CA LYS A 34 -0.77 -31.70 -19.80
C LYS A 34 -0.18 -32.58 -20.90
N GLU A 35 0.63 -32.02 -21.79
CA GLU A 35 1.36 -32.76 -22.82
C GLU A 35 2.30 -33.80 -22.19
N TYR A 36 3.11 -33.38 -21.21
CA TYR A 36 4.02 -34.31 -20.52
C TYR A 36 3.28 -35.48 -19.87
N TYR A 37 2.14 -35.22 -19.21
CA TYR A 37 1.31 -36.27 -18.61
C TYR A 37 0.73 -37.21 -19.68
N THR A 38 0.27 -36.67 -20.81
CA THR A 38 -0.27 -37.47 -21.92
C THR A 38 0.78 -38.43 -22.49
N ASP A 39 2.04 -38.00 -22.56
CA ASP A 39 3.13 -38.80 -23.12
C ASP A 39 3.69 -39.84 -22.13
N ASN A 40 3.67 -39.55 -20.83
CA ASN A 40 4.39 -40.34 -19.82
C ASN A 40 3.49 -41.00 -18.76
N ASP A 41 2.19 -40.70 -18.75
CA ASP A 41 1.19 -41.12 -17.76
C ASP A 41 1.60 -40.83 -16.30
N CYS A 42 2.48 -39.85 -16.10
CA CYS A 42 2.95 -39.44 -14.78
C CYS A 42 3.47 -37.99 -14.78
N LEU A 43 3.54 -37.40 -13.58
CA LEU A 43 4.17 -36.12 -13.32
C LEU A 43 5.19 -36.30 -12.19
N SER A 44 6.32 -35.61 -12.28
CA SER A 44 7.29 -35.52 -11.19
C SER A 44 6.74 -34.74 -9.99
N ASP A 45 7.32 -34.94 -8.81
CA ASP A 45 6.92 -34.23 -7.58
C ASP A 45 6.93 -32.70 -7.74
N SER A 46 7.91 -32.17 -8.48
CA SER A 46 7.99 -30.72 -8.73
C SER A 46 6.88 -30.25 -9.66
N GLN A 47 6.55 -31.03 -10.69
CA GLN A 47 5.44 -30.71 -11.60
C GLN A 47 4.09 -30.76 -10.86
N LEU A 48 3.89 -31.77 -10.00
CA LEU A 48 2.71 -31.85 -9.14
C LEU A 48 2.60 -30.65 -8.20
N TYR A 49 3.70 -30.24 -7.55
CA TYR A 49 3.72 -29.03 -6.72
C TYR A 49 3.30 -27.77 -7.49
N HIS A 50 3.76 -27.60 -8.73
CA HIS A 50 3.37 -26.44 -9.53
C HIS A 50 1.93 -26.55 -10.05
N LEU A 51 1.46 -27.75 -10.38
CA LEU A 51 0.05 -28.00 -10.75
C LEU A 51 -0.88 -27.66 -9.57
N GLU A 52 -0.56 -28.09 -8.35
CA GLU A 52 -1.32 -27.73 -7.14
C GLU A 52 -1.40 -26.21 -6.96
N ARG A 53 -0.31 -25.47 -7.23
CA ARG A 53 -0.32 -24.01 -7.19
C ARG A 53 -1.21 -23.38 -8.26
N LEU A 54 -1.23 -23.93 -9.47
CA LEU A 54 -2.12 -23.48 -10.53
C LEU A 54 -3.59 -23.74 -10.18
N ILE A 55 -3.93 -24.93 -9.67
CA ILE A 55 -5.28 -25.26 -9.20
C ILE A 55 -5.73 -24.28 -8.12
N PHE A 56 -4.85 -23.99 -7.15
CA PHE A 56 -5.16 -23.05 -6.09
C PHE A 56 -5.35 -21.63 -6.61
N LYS A 57 -4.54 -21.21 -7.59
CA LYS A 57 -4.61 -19.88 -8.20
C LYS A 57 -5.88 -19.70 -9.04
N TYR A 58 -6.22 -20.69 -9.86
CA TYR A 58 -7.34 -20.69 -10.80
C TYR A 58 -8.56 -21.44 -10.27
N ASN A 59 -8.82 -21.34 -8.97
CA ASN A 59 -10.04 -21.87 -8.37
C ASN A 59 -11.24 -21.00 -8.80
N PRO A 60 -12.36 -21.58 -9.28
CA PRO A 60 -13.55 -20.83 -9.69
C PRO A 60 -14.06 -19.83 -8.64
N ILE A 61 -13.97 -20.18 -7.35
CA ILE A 61 -14.35 -19.29 -6.24
C ILE A 61 -13.45 -18.05 -6.23
N ARG A 62 -12.13 -18.23 -6.36
CA ARG A 62 -11.18 -17.10 -6.36
C ARG A 62 -11.31 -16.24 -7.60
N ILE A 63 -11.57 -16.85 -8.75
CA ILE A 63 -11.83 -16.12 -10.00
C ILE A 63 -13.09 -15.27 -9.85
N ALA A 64 -14.15 -15.83 -9.27
CA ALA A 64 -15.38 -15.09 -8.98
C ALA A 64 -15.13 -13.93 -7.99
N GLU A 65 -14.41 -14.18 -6.88
CA GLU A 65 -14.03 -13.14 -5.90
C GLU A 65 -13.20 -12.02 -6.54
N GLU A 66 -12.27 -12.37 -7.43
CA GLU A 66 -11.43 -11.41 -8.14
C GLU A 66 -12.25 -10.54 -9.10
N LYS A 67 -13.17 -11.15 -9.86
CA LYS A 67 -14.10 -10.43 -10.75
C LYS A 67 -15.03 -9.52 -9.95
N GLU A 68 -15.62 -10.04 -8.87
CA GLU A 68 -16.49 -9.27 -7.98
C GLU A 68 -15.75 -8.07 -7.37
N PHE A 69 -14.48 -8.23 -6.98
CA PHE A 69 -13.68 -7.13 -6.46
C PHE A 69 -13.46 -6.04 -7.51
N VAL A 70 -13.15 -6.43 -8.75
CA VAL A 70 -12.92 -5.50 -9.87
C VAL A 70 -14.21 -4.77 -10.24
N GLU A 71 -15.34 -5.46 -10.27
CA GLU A 71 -16.67 -4.86 -10.53
C GLU A 71 -17.08 -3.87 -9.44
N ASN A 72 -16.79 -4.20 -8.17
CA ASN A 72 -17.09 -3.35 -7.01
C ASN A 72 -16.01 -2.31 -6.70
N TYR A 73 -15.04 -2.13 -7.60
CA TYR A 73 -13.93 -1.19 -7.40
C TYR A 73 -14.40 0.27 -7.46
N SER A 74 -14.72 0.82 -6.29
CA SER A 74 -15.31 2.14 -6.11
C SER A 74 -14.30 3.29 -5.98
N ASP A 75 -14.80 4.52 -5.97
CA ASP A 75 -13.98 5.72 -5.76
C ASP A 75 -13.25 5.73 -4.41
N GLY A 76 -13.84 5.12 -3.38
CA GLY A 76 -13.17 4.95 -2.08
C GLY A 76 -11.93 4.05 -2.19
N HIS A 77 -11.96 3.03 -3.04
CA HIS A 77 -10.77 2.22 -3.31
C HIS A 77 -9.70 3.05 -4.02
N ARG A 78 -10.09 3.84 -5.02
CA ARG A 78 -9.17 4.73 -5.75
C ARG A 78 -8.49 5.74 -4.84
N GLU A 79 -9.25 6.35 -3.93
CA GLU A 79 -8.71 7.33 -2.99
C GLU A 79 -7.69 6.68 -2.04
N ILE A 80 -8.04 5.53 -1.45
CA ILE A 80 -7.14 4.79 -0.57
C ILE A 80 -5.87 4.34 -1.31
N ALA A 81 -6.03 3.78 -2.52
CA ALA A 81 -4.90 3.36 -3.35
C ALA A 81 -3.98 4.55 -3.65
N LEU A 82 -4.54 5.70 -4.00
CA LEU A 82 -3.79 6.93 -4.27
C LEU A 82 -3.02 7.42 -3.04
N GLN A 83 -3.65 7.45 -1.87
CA GLN A 83 -3.00 7.84 -0.61
C GLN A 83 -1.81 6.93 -0.27
N VAL A 84 -1.99 5.62 -0.46
CA VAL A 84 -0.96 4.61 -0.18
C VAL A 84 0.15 4.63 -1.23
N ALA A 85 -0.19 4.80 -2.51
CA ALA A 85 0.76 4.91 -3.61
C ALA A 85 1.70 6.12 -3.41
N LYS A 86 1.16 7.28 -3.04
CA LYS A 86 1.95 8.48 -2.72
C LYS A 86 2.92 8.25 -1.54
N TYR A 87 2.54 7.45 -0.54
CA TYR A 87 3.45 7.08 0.55
C TYR A 87 4.62 6.22 0.05
N TYR A 88 4.33 5.21 -0.77
CA TYR A 88 5.37 4.33 -1.32
C TYR A 88 6.29 5.06 -2.29
N ASP A 89 5.76 5.90 -3.17
CA ASP A 89 6.55 6.75 -4.05
C ASP A 89 7.50 7.66 -3.27
N ALA A 90 7.00 8.34 -2.23
CA ALA A 90 7.79 9.28 -1.45
C ALA A 90 8.88 8.64 -0.58
N GLN A 91 8.74 7.36 -0.17
CA GLN A 91 9.66 6.72 0.79
C GLN A 91 10.44 5.55 0.20
N PHE A 92 9.83 4.82 -0.71
CA PHE A 92 10.31 3.54 -1.21
C PHE A 92 9.97 3.37 -2.70
N PRO A 93 10.57 4.16 -3.62
CA PRO A 93 10.15 4.20 -5.03
C PRO A 93 10.18 2.86 -5.76
N ARG A 94 10.90 1.86 -5.24
CA ARG A 94 10.99 0.50 -5.80
C ARG A 94 9.94 -0.47 -5.25
N TYR A 95 9.30 -0.15 -4.13
CA TYR A 95 8.32 -1.04 -3.50
C TYR A 95 6.99 -0.93 -4.21
N TYR A 96 6.52 -2.07 -4.73
CA TYR A 96 5.29 -2.14 -5.53
C TYR A 96 5.30 -1.23 -6.76
N GLY A 97 6.49 -0.88 -7.30
CA GLY A 97 6.67 0.15 -8.33
C GLY A 97 5.61 0.11 -9.44
N HIS A 98 5.46 -1.04 -10.10
CA HIS A 98 4.45 -1.19 -11.15
C HIS A 98 3.00 -0.88 -10.71
N ILE A 99 2.60 -1.26 -9.47
CA ILE A 99 1.26 -0.97 -8.94
C ILE A 99 1.14 0.52 -8.60
N VAL A 100 2.20 1.10 -8.03
CA VAL A 100 2.28 2.53 -7.73
C VAL A 100 2.15 3.36 -9.01
N ASP A 101 2.85 2.98 -10.07
CA ASP A 101 2.82 3.65 -11.38
C ASP A 101 1.40 3.63 -11.95
N ILE A 102 0.72 2.47 -11.98
CA ILE A 102 -0.68 2.34 -12.42
C ILE A 102 -1.59 3.35 -11.72
N VAL A 103 -1.43 3.50 -10.40
CA VAL A 103 -2.27 4.36 -9.57
C VAL A 103 -1.94 5.84 -9.77
N LEU A 104 -0.65 6.19 -9.84
CA LEU A 104 -0.20 7.58 -9.96
C LEU A 104 -0.40 8.15 -11.37
N GLU A 105 -0.23 7.33 -12.40
CA GLU A 105 -0.46 7.72 -13.79
C GLU A 105 -1.95 7.89 -14.11
N ASN A 106 -2.83 7.08 -13.49
CA ASN A 106 -4.28 7.19 -13.65
C ASN A 106 -5.06 7.24 -12.32
N PRO A 107 -4.98 8.35 -11.55
CA PRO A 107 -5.55 8.42 -10.21
C PRO A 107 -7.07 8.21 -10.11
N LYS A 108 -7.81 8.52 -11.17
CA LYS A 108 -9.29 8.46 -11.18
C LYS A 108 -9.86 7.27 -11.95
N GLY A 109 -9.08 6.66 -12.85
CA GLY A 109 -9.55 5.60 -13.75
C GLY A 109 -8.87 4.26 -13.55
N HIS A 110 -7.92 4.13 -12.61
CA HIS A 110 -7.32 2.84 -12.32
C HIS A 110 -8.31 1.89 -11.64
N THR A 111 -8.09 0.61 -11.89
CA THR A 111 -8.71 -0.50 -11.19
C THR A 111 -7.61 -1.51 -10.88
N LEU A 112 -7.48 -1.87 -9.60
CA LEU A 112 -6.51 -2.87 -9.17
C LEU A 112 -7.17 -4.24 -9.10
N THR A 113 -6.38 -5.28 -9.37
CA THR A 113 -6.73 -6.66 -8.99
C THR A 113 -6.78 -6.78 -7.46
N ALA A 114 -7.58 -7.70 -6.93
CA ALA A 114 -7.65 -7.98 -5.49
C ALA A 114 -6.28 -8.39 -4.95
N ASN A 115 -5.45 -9.07 -5.75
CA ASN A 115 -4.07 -9.39 -5.39
C ASN A 115 -3.18 -8.13 -5.26
N GLN A 116 -3.23 -7.22 -6.24
CA GLN A 116 -2.49 -5.95 -6.19
C GLN A 116 -2.95 -5.09 -5.00
N TRP A 117 -4.27 -5.00 -4.80
CA TRP A 117 -4.88 -4.32 -3.66
C TRP A 117 -4.38 -4.90 -2.34
N ASN A 118 -4.45 -6.21 -2.16
CA ASN A 118 -4.03 -6.85 -0.91
C ASN A 118 -2.54 -6.63 -0.62
N LYS A 119 -1.69 -6.68 -1.65
CA LYS A 119 -0.25 -6.42 -1.51
C LYS A 119 0.05 -4.98 -1.11
N MET A 120 -0.55 -4.01 -1.78
CA MET A 120 -0.24 -2.59 -1.61
C MET A 120 -1.03 -1.94 -0.47
N CYS A 121 -2.33 -2.18 -0.38
CA CYS A 121 -3.28 -1.46 0.49
C CYS A 121 -3.61 -2.17 1.82
N GLU A 122 -3.43 -3.50 1.90
CA GLU A 122 -3.79 -4.30 3.09
C GLU A 122 -2.60 -4.72 3.97
N ASN A 123 -1.37 -4.36 3.58
CA ASN A 123 -0.20 -4.65 4.39
C ASN A 123 -0.15 -3.80 5.69
N LYS A 124 0.70 -4.22 6.63
CA LYS A 124 0.82 -3.59 7.97
C LYS A 124 1.19 -2.10 7.94
N TYR A 125 1.81 -1.61 6.86
CA TYR A 125 2.18 -0.21 6.72
C TYR A 125 1.02 0.60 6.14
N ALA A 126 0.41 0.12 5.05
CA ALA A 126 -0.75 0.74 4.43
C ALA A 126 -1.92 0.91 5.41
N LYS A 127 -2.17 -0.09 6.26
CA LYS A 127 -3.17 0.00 7.34
C LYS A 127 -2.92 1.17 8.30
N LYS A 128 -1.66 1.49 8.60
CA LYS A 128 -1.31 2.64 9.44
C LYS A 128 -1.48 3.96 8.71
N ILE A 129 -1.23 4.00 7.40
CA ILE A 129 -1.43 5.18 6.56
C ILE A 129 -2.93 5.50 6.47
N ARG A 130 -3.76 4.51 6.12
CA ARG A 130 -5.22 4.63 6.07
C ARG A 130 -5.78 5.16 7.38
N LYS A 131 -5.42 4.50 8.49
CA LYS A 131 -5.81 4.95 9.83
C LYS A 131 -5.43 6.40 10.13
N ALA A 132 -4.28 6.88 9.65
CA ALA A 132 -3.85 8.26 9.87
C ALA A 132 -4.65 9.28 9.04
N TYR A 133 -5.16 8.90 7.87
CA TYR A 133 -6.09 9.72 7.09
C TYR A 133 -7.52 9.66 7.64
N ASP A 134 -7.96 8.50 8.15
CA ASP A 134 -9.27 8.31 8.77
C ASP A 134 -9.38 9.07 10.11
N GLU A 135 -8.29 9.19 10.86
CA GLU A 135 -8.25 9.98 12.09
C GLU A 135 -8.40 11.49 11.77
N PRO A 136 -9.31 12.21 12.44
CA PRO A 136 -9.50 13.64 12.20
C PRO A 136 -8.22 14.42 12.51
N ALA A 137 -7.92 15.42 11.69
CA ALA A 137 -6.76 16.28 11.89
C ALA A 137 -6.80 16.92 13.28
N LYS A 138 -5.71 16.76 14.04
CA LYS A 138 -5.61 17.28 15.41
C LYS A 138 -5.51 18.80 15.46
N PHE A 139 -4.98 19.41 14.41
CA PHE A 139 -4.78 20.85 14.31
C PHE A 139 -5.51 21.37 13.06
N SER A 140 -6.04 22.58 13.17
CA SER A 140 -6.69 23.28 12.05
C SER A 140 -5.80 24.39 11.52
N MET A 141 -6.08 24.85 10.30
CA MET A 141 -5.42 26.03 9.73
C MET A 141 -5.62 27.24 10.67
N GLY A 142 -4.54 27.97 10.94
CA GLY A 142 -4.51 29.11 11.86
C GLY A 142 -4.20 28.75 13.31
N ASP A 143 -4.17 27.45 13.68
CA ASP A 143 -3.80 27.05 15.04
C ASP A 143 -2.35 27.41 15.35
N ILE A 144 -2.13 27.90 16.58
CA ILE A 144 -0.78 28.14 17.10
C ILE A 144 -0.27 26.85 17.77
N VAL A 145 0.81 26.32 17.21
CA VAL A 145 1.44 25.07 17.63
C VAL A 145 2.88 25.29 18.06
N GLN A 146 3.38 24.40 18.91
CA GLN A 146 4.78 24.37 19.33
C GLN A 146 5.40 23.04 18.92
N ILE A 147 6.62 23.10 18.38
CA ILE A 147 7.41 21.90 18.06
C ILE A 147 7.85 21.22 19.36
N ARG A 148 7.68 19.90 19.43
CA ARG A 148 8.12 19.10 20.58
C ARG A 148 9.64 19.03 20.68
N GLN A 149 10.12 18.79 21.88
CA GLN A 149 11.55 18.59 22.12
C GLN A 149 12.09 17.37 21.37
N ASN A 150 11.36 16.25 21.41
CA ASN A 150 11.71 15.02 20.70
C ASN A 150 11.00 14.98 19.34
N ASN A 151 11.35 15.91 18.44
CA ASN A 151 10.74 15.99 17.11
C ASN A 151 11.58 15.28 16.03
N ARG A 152 10.93 14.87 14.94
CA ARG A 152 11.55 14.32 13.72
C ARG A 152 11.10 15.07 12.44
N ILE A 153 11.13 16.40 12.50
CA ILE A 153 10.67 17.26 11.39
C ILE A 153 11.51 17.09 10.11
N ASP A 154 12.75 16.66 10.23
CA ASP A 154 13.64 16.36 9.11
C ASP A 154 13.08 15.29 8.17
N ILE A 155 12.35 14.31 8.72
CA ILE A 155 11.67 13.28 7.92
C ILE A 155 10.57 13.91 7.04
N ALA A 156 9.90 14.97 7.51
CA ALA A 156 8.86 15.67 6.75
C ALA A 156 9.43 16.64 5.69
N ASN A 157 10.61 17.20 5.94
CA ASN A 157 11.24 18.20 5.06
C ASN A 157 12.21 17.58 4.05
N ASP A 158 13.14 16.76 4.54
CA ASP A 158 14.31 16.28 3.80
C ASP A 158 14.21 14.78 3.44
N GLY A 159 13.20 14.06 3.96
CA GLY A 159 13.04 12.61 3.79
C GLY A 159 14.14 11.77 4.46
N LYS A 160 15.09 12.41 5.14
CA LYS A 160 16.20 11.77 5.83
C LYS A 160 15.80 11.54 7.28
N ASN A 161 15.95 10.31 7.75
CA ASN A 161 15.80 9.97 9.17
C ASN A 161 17.11 10.28 9.90
N ARG A 162 17.44 11.57 10.03
CA ARG A 162 18.57 12.01 10.85
C ARG A 162 18.11 12.04 12.31
N ARG A 163 19.06 12.16 13.24
CA ARG A 163 18.73 12.32 14.67
C ARG A 163 17.88 13.59 14.84
N SER A 164 16.98 13.58 15.82
CA SER A 164 16.08 14.70 16.16
C SER A 164 16.79 16.05 16.04
N ARG A 165 16.24 16.99 15.26
CA ARG A 165 16.76 18.36 15.26
C ARG A 165 16.29 19.07 16.53
N PHE A 166 17.21 19.19 17.48
CA PHE A 166 17.03 20.06 18.64
C PHE A 166 16.95 21.55 18.26
N VAL A 167 17.36 21.93 17.04
CA VAL A 167 17.43 23.34 16.59
C VAL A 167 16.05 24.01 16.55
N GLU A 168 15.03 23.28 16.08
CA GLU A 168 13.65 23.79 15.97
C GLU A 168 12.80 23.40 17.18
N ALA A 169 13.39 22.70 18.16
CA ALA A 169 12.68 22.27 19.34
C ALA A 169 12.14 23.47 20.12
N ASN A 170 10.90 23.35 20.62
CA ASN A 170 10.21 24.36 21.40
C ASN A 170 9.91 25.69 20.69
N LYS A 171 10.24 25.84 19.40
CA LYS A 171 9.78 26.99 18.62
C LYS A 171 8.28 26.92 18.38
N THR A 172 7.66 28.09 18.29
CA THR A 172 6.22 28.25 18.09
C THR A 172 5.97 28.71 16.66
N GLY A 173 4.89 28.23 16.07
CA GLY A 173 4.47 28.60 14.73
C GLY A 173 2.97 28.47 14.55
N MET A 174 2.51 28.89 13.37
CA MET A 174 1.12 28.81 12.95
C MET A 174 0.95 27.73 11.88
N VAL A 175 -0.12 26.94 11.96
CA VAL A 175 -0.48 25.99 10.91
C VAL A 175 -1.00 26.75 9.69
N LEU A 176 -0.33 26.59 8.56
CA LEU A 176 -0.75 27.15 7.28
C LEU A 176 -1.65 26.20 6.50
N GLU A 177 -1.37 24.89 6.56
CA GLU A 177 -2.05 23.89 5.74
C GLU A 177 -2.03 22.52 6.41
N VAL A 178 -3.14 21.79 6.28
CA VAL A 178 -3.32 20.41 6.71
C VAL A 178 -3.19 19.49 5.49
N ASP A 179 -2.57 18.31 5.65
CA ASP A 179 -2.32 17.36 4.55
C ASP A 179 -1.45 17.93 3.40
N SER A 180 -0.61 18.91 3.72
CA SER A 180 0.24 19.63 2.77
C SER A 180 1.20 18.76 1.95
N ARG A 181 1.48 17.53 2.41
CA ARG A 181 2.32 16.53 1.74
C ARG A 181 1.78 15.13 2.02
N PRO A 182 2.05 14.15 1.13
CA PRO A 182 1.79 12.75 1.42
C PRO A 182 2.43 12.33 2.74
N ILE A 183 1.72 11.51 3.52
CA ILE A 183 2.29 10.90 4.72
C ILE A 183 3.60 10.19 4.33
N THR A 184 4.68 10.48 5.04
CA THR A 184 6.01 9.88 4.80
C THR A 184 6.38 8.81 5.83
N ARG A 185 5.54 8.55 6.83
CA ARG A 185 5.83 7.53 7.84
C ARG A 185 4.59 6.73 8.24
N ALA A 186 4.72 5.41 8.32
CA ALA A 186 3.67 4.54 8.81
C ALA A 186 3.61 4.52 10.36
N ALA A 187 3.16 5.61 10.97
CA ALA A 187 3.07 5.80 12.41
C ALA A 187 1.83 6.60 12.83
N LYS A 188 1.51 6.60 14.13
CA LYS A 188 0.44 7.45 14.68
C LYS A 188 0.82 8.94 14.56
N GLY A 189 -0.14 9.79 14.17
CA GLY A 189 0.10 11.22 13.97
C GLY A 189 1.13 11.46 12.86
N ALA A 190 1.02 10.73 11.76
CA ALA A 190 1.92 10.85 10.61
C ALA A 190 1.42 11.84 9.54
N ARG A 191 0.25 12.44 9.75
CA ARG A 191 -0.27 13.54 8.95
C ARG A 191 0.74 14.70 8.92
N ILE A 192 0.95 15.31 7.75
CA ILE A 192 1.96 16.36 7.56
C ILE A 192 1.30 17.74 7.46
N TYR A 193 1.70 18.62 8.36
CA TYR A 193 1.29 20.00 8.41
C TYR A 193 2.37 20.90 7.85
N LYS A 194 1.96 21.94 7.13
CA LYS A 194 2.81 23.07 6.77
C LYS A 194 2.68 24.12 7.85
N ILE A 195 3.78 24.49 8.48
CA ILE A 195 3.80 25.45 9.58
C ILE A 195 4.75 26.60 9.29
N LEU A 196 4.40 27.81 9.71
CA LEU A 196 5.29 28.96 9.68
C LEU A 196 5.73 29.30 11.10
N LEU A 197 7.02 29.26 11.36
CA LEU A 197 7.58 29.64 12.65
C LEU A 197 7.55 31.17 12.80
N ILE A 198 7.36 31.64 14.04
CA ILE A 198 7.21 33.09 14.31
C ILE A 198 8.46 33.89 13.94
N ASP A 199 9.65 33.31 14.09
CA ASP A 199 10.94 33.97 13.83
C ASP A 199 11.55 33.60 12.47
N ASP A 200 10.79 32.91 11.62
CA ASP A 200 11.26 32.46 10.31
C ASP A 200 10.39 33.04 9.19
N THR A 201 10.99 33.19 8.02
CA THR A 201 10.31 33.66 6.80
C THR A 201 9.83 32.50 5.93
N SER A 202 10.43 31.32 6.11
CA SER A 202 10.12 30.14 5.31
C SER A 202 9.30 29.12 6.10
N PRO A 203 8.22 28.58 5.51
CA PRO A 203 7.45 27.53 6.16
C PRO A 203 8.23 26.20 6.15
N ILE A 204 8.01 25.41 7.18
CA ILE A 204 8.54 24.05 7.32
C ILE A 204 7.41 23.03 7.41
N TYR A 205 7.73 21.77 7.17
CA TYR A 205 6.81 20.67 7.31
C TYR A 205 7.03 19.94 8.63
N ALA A 206 5.96 19.54 9.30
CA ALA A 206 6.05 18.78 10.54
C ALA A 206 4.95 17.71 10.57
N HIS A 207 5.28 16.53 11.09
CA HIS A 207 4.24 15.54 11.35
C HIS A 207 3.42 15.93 12.58
N GLU A 208 2.17 15.48 12.64
CA GLU A 208 1.25 15.78 13.74
C GLU A 208 1.82 15.43 15.13
N SER A 209 2.50 14.27 15.25
CA SER A 209 3.02 13.83 16.54
C SER A 209 4.17 14.70 17.05
N ASP A 210 4.84 15.44 16.15
CA ASP A 210 5.94 16.35 16.47
C ASP A 210 5.43 17.71 16.97
N LEU A 211 4.12 17.93 16.92
CA LEU A 211 3.45 19.16 17.35
C LEU A 211 2.69 18.96 18.66
N LYS A 212 2.48 20.08 19.36
CA LYS A 212 1.61 20.21 20.52
C LYS A 212 0.98 21.60 20.52
N PHE A 213 -0.20 21.74 21.12
CA PHE A 213 -0.74 23.06 21.41
C PHE A 213 0.19 23.82 22.35
N VAL A 214 0.33 25.13 22.13
CA VAL A 214 1.05 26.01 23.05
C VAL A 214 0.35 25.98 24.40
N ARG A 215 1.09 25.67 25.47
CA ARG A 215 0.53 25.74 26.82
C ARG A 215 0.31 27.22 27.15
N ARG A 216 -0.94 27.62 27.38
CA ARG A 216 -1.21 28.91 28.03
C ARG A 216 -0.56 28.89 29.40
N ARG A 217 0.25 29.91 29.71
CA ARG A 217 0.66 30.16 31.11
C ARG A 217 -0.64 30.37 31.91
N LYS A 218 -0.86 29.56 32.94
CA LYS A 218 -1.89 29.86 33.94
C LYS A 218 -1.50 31.21 34.55
N LYS A 219 -2.42 32.18 34.46
CA LYS A 219 -2.32 33.43 35.23
C LYS A 219 -2.43 33.11 36.71
#